data_AF-A0A820QLX6-F1
#
_entry.id   AF-A0A820QLX6-F1
#
_cell.length_a   1.000
_cell.length_b   1.000
_cell.length_c   1.000
_cell.angle_alpha   90.00
_cell.angle_beta   90.00
_cell.angle_gamma   90.00
#
_symmetry.space_group_name_H-M   'P 1'
#
loop_
_entity.id
_entity.type
_entity.pdbx_description
1 polymer ?
#
loop_
_entity_poly.entity_id
_entity_poly.type
_entity_poly.pdbx_seq_one_letter_code
_entity_poly.pdbx_strand_id
1 'polypeptide(L)'
;MNIDLNNLPDEVLFYSKEQFDTFIEQCLGVDEMMLIKLQSIKNIRTLINVPDVLAVLNVKCKELVDIKNRICFIDEGNNNFIVKPGVKAGIADLIEVLKDKNYKYVKRTKGSKSSTLCTKTSHSQLNASLSNQ
;
A
#
# COMPACT_ATOMS: atom_id res chain seq x y z
N MET A 1 -1.83 -0.10 -21.57
CA MET A 1 -0.88 -1.14 -21.12
C MET A 1 -1.58 -1.86 -19.98
N ASN A 2 -1.86 -3.16 -20.11
CA ASN A 2 -2.62 -3.90 -19.09
C ASN A 2 -1.63 -4.39 -18.02
N ILE A 3 -1.75 -3.89 -16.79
CA ILE A 3 -0.89 -4.30 -15.68
C ILE A 3 -1.38 -5.65 -15.18
N ASP A 4 -0.51 -6.65 -15.18
CA ASP A 4 -0.79 -7.92 -14.52
C ASP A 4 -0.62 -7.78 -13.00
N LEU A 5 -1.75 -7.65 -12.30
CA LEU A 5 -1.80 -7.55 -10.84
C LEU A 5 -1.20 -8.77 -10.14
N ASN A 6 -1.15 -9.94 -10.80
CA ASN A 6 -0.61 -11.16 -10.20
C ASN A 6 0.93 -11.17 -10.17
N ASN A 7 1.57 -10.35 -11.02
CA ASN A 7 3.02 -10.35 -11.22
C ASN A 7 3.64 -8.97 -11.02
N LEU A 8 3.15 -8.22 -10.03
CA LEU A 8 3.72 -6.93 -9.67
C LEU A 8 5.15 -7.08 -9.11
N PRO A 9 6.09 -6.18 -9.44
CA PRO A 9 7.42 -6.13 -8.85
C PRO A 9 7.35 -5.60 -7.39
N ASP A 10 8.32 -5.96 -6.52
CA ASP A 10 8.28 -5.57 -5.10
C ASP A 10 8.43 -4.05 -4.90
N GLU A 11 9.08 -3.39 -5.86
CA GLU A 11 9.28 -1.95 -5.98
C GLU A 11 7.96 -1.16 -5.92
N VAL A 12 6.85 -1.77 -6.38
CA VAL A 12 5.51 -1.16 -6.34
C VAL A 12 5.14 -0.71 -4.93
N LEU A 13 5.56 -1.44 -3.90
CA LEU A 13 5.25 -1.13 -2.50
C LEU A 13 5.84 0.20 -2.02
N PHE A 14 6.79 0.76 -2.77
CA PHE A 14 7.49 1.99 -2.46
C PHE A 14 7.08 3.16 -3.36
N TYR A 15 6.13 2.95 -4.28
CA TYR A 15 5.65 4.00 -5.18
C TYR A 15 5.03 5.16 -4.39
N SER A 16 5.38 6.38 -4.81
CA SER A 16 4.90 7.62 -4.20
C SER A 16 4.79 8.73 -5.24
N LYS A 17 4.00 9.77 -4.92
CA LYS A 17 3.78 10.96 -5.76
C LYS A 17 3.36 10.55 -7.19
N GLU A 18 4.02 11.08 -8.21
CA GLU A 18 3.69 10.85 -9.61
C GLU A 18 3.73 9.36 -10.00
N GLN A 19 4.73 8.62 -9.53
CA GLN A 19 4.82 7.17 -9.80
C GLN A 19 3.63 6.41 -9.22
N PHE A 20 3.14 6.85 -8.05
CA PHE A 20 1.93 6.31 -7.46
C PHE A 20 0.69 6.68 -8.30
N ASP A 21 0.52 7.95 -8.65
CA ASP A 21 -0.62 8.41 -9.47
C ASP A 21 -0.69 7.64 -10.80
N THR A 22 0.44 7.55 -11.53
CA THR A 22 0.52 6.80 -12.79
C THR A 22 0.19 5.31 -12.61
N PHE A 23 0.67 4.69 -11.53
CA PHE A 23 0.38 3.28 -11.26
C PHE A 23 -1.10 3.05 -11.00
N ILE A 24 -1.76 3.91 -10.22
CA ILE A 24 -3.20 3.81 -9.95
C ILE A 24 -3.99 4.03 -11.23
N GLU A 25 -3.64 5.04 -12.02
CA GLU A 25 -4.30 5.32 -13.31
C GLU A 25 -4.20 4.13 -14.28
N GLN A 26 -3.04 3.49 -14.35
CA GLN A 26 -2.84 2.32 -15.20
C GLN A 26 -3.59 1.07 -14.72
N CYS A 27 -3.81 0.94 -13.40
CA CYS A 27 -4.55 -0.20 -12.84
C CYS A 27 -6.06 -0.02 -12.90
N LEU A 28 -6.55 1.18 -12.58
CA LEU A 28 -7.97 1.43 -12.32
C LEU A 28 -8.61 2.40 -13.31
N GLY A 29 -7.83 3.35 -13.82
CA GLY A 29 -8.33 4.44 -14.64
C GLY A 29 -8.16 5.81 -13.98
N VAL A 30 -8.42 6.85 -14.79
CA VAL A 30 -8.22 8.25 -14.41
C VAL A 30 -9.16 8.66 -13.27
N ASP A 31 -10.40 8.21 -13.29
CA ASP A 31 -11.41 8.64 -12.30
C ASP A 31 -11.08 8.06 -10.91
N GLU A 32 -10.67 6.80 -10.81
CA GLU A 32 -10.25 6.18 -9.56
C GLU A 32 -8.96 6.80 -9.01
N MET A 33 -8.01 7.10 -9.90
CA MET A 33 -6.79 7.84 -9.55
C MET A 33 -7.13 9.21 -8.98
N MET A 34 -8.02 9.97 -9.63
CA MET A 34 -8.46 11.27 -9.14
C MET A 34 -9.15 11.16 -7.77
N LEU A 35 -9.96 10.15 -7.54
CA LEU A 35 -10.65 9.93 -6.27
C LEU A 35 -9.66 9.71 -5.12
N ILE A 36 -8.64 8.89 -5.37
CA ILE A 36 -7.58 8.60 -4.39
C ILE A 36 -6.74 9.85 -4.15
N LYS A 37 -6.43 10.61 -5.20
CA LYS A 37 -5.65 11.85 -5.12
C LYS A 37 -6.37 12.96 -4.35
N LEU A 38 -7.68 13.12 -4.53
CA LEU A 38 -8.50 14.09 -3.78
C LEU A 38 -8.47 13.84 -2.27
N GLN A 39 -8.29 12.59 -1.86
CA GLN A 39 -8.13 12.21 -0.45
C GLN A 39 -6.71 12.45 0.09
N SER A 40 -5.82 13.08 -0.69
CA SER A 40 -4.42 13.29 -0.36
C SER A 40 -3.65 12.00 -0.05
N ILE A 41 -4.08 10.87 -0.60
CA ILE A 41 -3.34 9.61 -0.57
C ILE A 41 -2.23 9.72 -1.63
N LYS A 42 -0.97 9.64 -1.19
CA LYS A 42 0.21 9.95 -2.04
C LYS A 42 1.16 8.78 -2.25
N ASN A 43 0.87 7.61 -1.70
CA ASN A 43 1.73 6.43 -1.77
C ASN A 43 0.95 5.15 -1.43
N ILE A 44 1.52 4.01 -1.80
CA ILE A 44 0.93 2.69 -1.60
C ILE A 44 0.74 2.36 -0.11
N ARG A 45 1.70 2.73 0.75
CA ARG A 45 1.60 2.45 2.19
C ARG A 45 0.40 3.14 2.82
N THR A 46 0.09 4.38 2.43
CA THR A 46 -1.12 5.07 2.89
C THR A 46 -2.35 4.37 2.33
N LEU A 47 -2.39 4.11 1.02
CA LEU A 47 -3.55 3.50 0.35
C LEU A 47 -3.99 2.19 1.02
N ILE A 48 -3.06 1.25 1.26
CA ILE A 48 -3.40 -0.05 1.86
C ILE A 48 -3.86 0.04 3.32
N ASN A 49 -3.61 1.16 4.01
CA ASN A 49 -4.01 1.36 5.40
C ASN A 49 -5.29 2.21 5.54
N VAL A 50 -5.81 2.77 4.45
CA VAL A 50 -7.10 3.45 4.47
C VAL A 50 -8.21 2.40 4.60
N PRO A 51 -9.10 2.50 5.62
CA PRO A 51 -10.16 1.51 5.83
C PRO A 51 -11.16 1.42 4.67
N ASP A 52 -11.60 2.57 4.17
CA ASP A 52 -12.54 2.68 3.06
C ASP A 52 -12.24 3.93 2.22
N VAL A 53 -11.72 3.73 1.01
CA VAL A 53 -11.39 4.78 0.05
C VAL A 53 -12.65 5.41 -0.56
N LEU A 54 -13.77 4.69 -0.60
CA LEU A 54 -15.01 5.17 -1.20
C LEU A 54 -15.86 5.98 -0.20
N ALA A 55 -15.56 5.90 1.10
CA ALA A 55 -16.29 6.61 2.15
C ALA A 55 -16.34 8.14 1.92
N VAL A 56 -15.31 8.70 1.28
CA VAL A 56 -15.25 10.13 0.93
C VAL A 56 -16.44 10.56 0.06
N LEU A 57 -17.03 9.64 -0.73
CA LEU A 57 -18.18 9.94 -1.58
C LEU A 57 -19.45 10.27 -0.78
N ASN A 58 -19.51 9.96 0.52
CA ASN A 58 -20.61 10.40 1.37
C ASN A 58 -20.49 11.87 1.81
N VAL A 59 -19.33 12.50 1.59
CA VAL A 59 -19.08 13.89 1.95
C VAL A 59 -19.76 14.83 0.93
N LYS A 60 -20.42 15.87 1.43
CA LYS A 60 -20.95 16.97 0.62
C LYS A 60 -19.83 17.96 0.32
N CYS A 61 -19.06 17.69 -0.74
CA CYS A 61 -17.98 18.56 -1.21
C CYS A 61 -18.15 18.86 -2.70
N LYS A 62 -17.93 20.11 -3.11
CA LYS A 62 -18.00 20.53 -4.52
C LYS A 62 -16.98 19.80 -5.40
N GLU A 63 -15.78 19.57 -4.86
CA GLU A 63 -14.69 18.86 -5.56
C GLU A 63 -15.04 17.40 -5.89
N LEU A 64 -16.01 16.82 -5.18
CA LEU A 64 -16.47 15.45 -5.40
C LEU A 64 -17.67 15.37 -6.35
N VAL A 65 -18.26 16.48 -6.77
CA VAL A 65 -19.46 16.44 -7.63
C VAL A 65 -19.14 15.80 -8.97
N ASP A 66 -18.09 16.28 -9.62
CA ASP A 66 -17.69 15.79 -10.94
C ASP A 66 -17.31 14.30 -10.90
N ILE A 67 -16.58 13.89 -9.86
CA ILE A 67 -16.16 12.50 -9.74
C ILE A 67 -17.32 11.57 -9.44
N LYS A 68 -18.26 11.98 -8.56
CA LYS A 68 -19.48 11.21 -8.28
C LYS A 68 -20.29 10.97 -9.54
N ASN A 69 -20.43 11.99 -10.39
CA ASN A 69 -21.17 11.86 -11.65
C ASN A 69 -20.55 10.83 -12.61
N ARG A 70 -19.23 10.60 -12.51
CA ARG A 70 -18.52 9.63 -13.36
C ARG A 70 -18.53 8.21 -12.81
N ILE A 71 -18.35 8.06 -11.49
CA ILE A 71 -18.15 6.73 -10.87
C ILE A 71 -19.38 6.18 -10.16
N CYS A 72 -20.46 6.96 -10.04
CA CYS A 72 -21.70 6.54 -9.40
C CYS A 72 -22.89 6.60 -10.36
N PHE A 73 -23.94 5.83 -10.04
CA PHE A 73 -25.31 6.11 -10.47
C PHE A 73 -25.92 7.04 -9.43
N ILE A 74 -26.52 8.14 -9.86
CA ILE A 74 -27.09 9.16 -8.97
C ILE A 74 -28.61 9.13 -9.12
N ASP A 75 -29.31 9.08 -8.00
CA ASP A 75 -30.76 9.26 -7.92
C ASP A 75 -31.04 10.77 -7.80
N GLU A 76 -31.60 11.35 -8.87
CA GLU A 76 -31.95 12.77 -8.97
C GLU A 76 -32.99 13.20 -7.92
N GLY A 77 -33.79 12.26 -7.39
CA GLY A 77 -34.86 12.56 -6.44
C GLY A 77 -34.40 12.73 -4.98
N ASN A 78 -33.36 12.02 -4.56
CA ASN A 78 -32.99 11.92 -3.14
C ASN A 78 -31.52 12.23 -2.85
N ASN A 79 -30.74 12.64 -3.86
CA ASN A 79 -29.30 12.86 -3.72
C ASN A 79 -28.54 11.60 -3.23
N ASN A 80 -29.17 10.44 -3.39
CA ASN A 80 -28.60 9.13 -3.13
C ASN A 80 -27.74 8.73 -4.30
N PHE A 81 -26.70 7.93 -4.04
CA PHE A 81 -25.84 7.43 -5.10
C PHE A 81 -25.44 5.98 -4.82
N ILE A 82 -25.15 5.27 -5.91
CA ILE A 82 -24.62 3.91 -5.87
C ILE A 82 -23.32 3.92 -6.66
N VAL A 83 -22.20 3.59 -6.01
CA VAL A 83 -20.92 3.44 -6.71
C VAL A 83 -21.03 2.32 -7.73
N LYS A 84 -20.56 2.57 -8.96
CA LYS A 84 -20.58 1.57 -10.03
C LYS A 84 -19.85 0.29 -9.55
N PRO A 85 -20.43 -0.91 -9.74
CA PRO A 85 -19.84 -2.14 -9.23
C PRO A 85 -18.40 -2.38 -9.68
N GLY A 86 -18.07 -2.07 -10.92
CA GLY A 86 -16.70 -2.21 -11.46
C GLY A 86 -15.68 -1.33 -10.74
N VAL A 87 -16.05 -0.08 -10.40
CA VAL A 87 -15.19 0.84 -9.64
C VAL A 87 -14.93 0.29 -8.24
N LYS A 88 -16.00 -0.18 -7.58
CA LYS A 88 -15.92 -0.74 -6.23
C LYS A 88 -15.05 -2.00 -6.20
N ALA A 89 -15.26 -2.92 -7.13
CA ALA A 89 -14.48 -4.14 -7.25
C ALA A 89 -13.01 -3.84 -7.56
N GLY A 90 -12.74 -3.01 -8.58
CA GLY A 90 -11.37 -2.68 -8.99
C GLY A 90 -10.52 -2.08 -7.86
N ILE A 91 -11.07 -1.12 -7.12
CA ILE A 91 -10.36 -0.53 -5.96
C ILE A 91 -10.13 -1.58 -4.87
N ALA A 92 -11.14 -2.38 -4.54
CA ALA A 92 -11.02 -3.42 -3.51
C ALA A 92 -9.95 -4.46 -3.89
N ASP A 93 -10.00 -4.96 -5.11
CA ASP A 93 -9.08 -5.96 -5.65
C ASP A 93 -7.64 -5.46 -5.64
N LEU A 94 -7.40 -4.22 -6.11
CA LEU A 94 -6.07 -3.63 -6.10
C LEU A 94 -5.53 -3.49 -4.66
N ILE A 95 -6.35 -3.01 -3.72
CA ILE A 95 -5.95 -2.86 -2.32
C ILE A 95 -5.62 -4.23 -1.71
N GLU A 96 -6.41 -5.25 -1.99
CA GLU A 96 -6.19 -6.61 -1.49
C GLU A 96 -4.87 -7.20 -2.02
N VAL A 97 -4.62 -7.09 -3.33
CA VAL A 97 -3.38 -7.54 -3.96
C VAL A 97 -2.16 -6.84 -3.34
N LEU A 98 -2.23 -5.52 -3.15
CA LEU A 98 -1.14 -4.75 -2.55
C LEU A 98 -0.92 -5.11 -1.07
N LYS A 99 -2.00 -5.37 -0.31
CA LYS A 99 -1.92 -5.84 1.08
C LYS A 99 -1.24 -7.21 1.18
N ASP A 100 -1.66 -8.17 0.36
CA ASP A 100 -1.06 -9.51 0.32
C ASP A 100 0.42 -9.44 -0.08
N LYS A 101 0.75 -8.64 -1.11
CA LYS A 101 2.13 -8.42 -1.53
C LYS A 101 2.98 -7.81 -0.43
N ASN A 102 2.47 -6.80 0.28
CA ASN A 102 3.15 -6.18 1.41
C ASN A 102 3.36 -7.18 2.56
N TYR A 103 2.37 -8.02 2.87
CA TYR A 103 2.50 -9.08 3.86
C TYR A 103 3.61 -10.07 3.49
N LYS A 104 3.62 -10.56 2.24
CA LYS A 104 4.67 -11.46 1.72
C LYS A 104 6.06 -10.82 1.74
N TYR A 105 6.17 -9.54 1.40
CA TYR A 105 7.43 -8.79 1.47
C TYR A 105 7.95 -8.67 2.91
N VAL A 106 7.10 -8.28 3.85
CA VAL A 106 7.46 -8.15 5.28
C VAL A 106 7.86 -9.51 5.87
N LYS A 107 7.18 -10.60 5.50
CA LYS A 107 7.53 -11.96 5.94
C LYS A 107 8.93 -12.37 5.46
N ARG A 108 9.24 -12.13 4.18
CA ARG A 108 10.57 -12.42 3.59
C ARG A 108 11.68 -11.63 4.29
N THR A 109 11.48 -10.33 4.49
CA THR A 109 12.50 -9.44 5.07
C THR A 109 12.73 -9.68 6.57
N LYS A 110 11.72 -10.12 7.32
CA LYS A 110 11.88 -10.52 8.74
C LYS A 110 12.63 -11.85 8.89
N GLY A 111 12.42 -12.81 7.99
CA GLY A 111 13.11 -14.10 8.01
C GLY A 111 14.61 -14.01 7.76
N SER A 112 15.08 -13.04 6.97
CA SER A 112 16.49 -12.87 6.63
C SER A 112 17.36 -12.22 7.71
N LYS A 113 16.79 -11.76 8.84
CA LYS A 113 17.55 -11.07 9.92
C LYS A 113 17.94 -11.98 11.10
N SER A 114 17.73 -13.29 11.01
CA SER A 114 18.05 -14.24 12.09
C SER A 114 19.19 -15.19 11.70
N SER A 115 20.42 -14.68 11.52
CA SER A 115 21.61 -15.55 11.48
C SER A 115 22.95 -14.81 11.59
N THR A 116 23.17 -13.89 12.54
CA THR A 116 24.56 -13.50 12.90
C THR A 116 24.66 -12.87 14.28
N LEU A 117 24.80 -13.68 15.35
CA LEU A 117 25.69 -13.35 16.47
C LEU A 117 25.83 -14.55 17.43
N CYS A 118 26.91 -15.32 17.26
CA CYS A 118 27.57 -15.99 18.37
C CYS A 118 29.02 -16.27 17.97
N THR A 119 29.83 -15.22 17.95
CA THR A 119 31.29 -15.38 17.91
C THR A 119 31.69 -15.82 19.32
N LYS A 120 31.93 -17.13 19.50
CA LYS A 120 32.56 -17.65 20.70
C LYS A 120 33.99 -17.10 20.77
N THR A 121 34.20 -16.07 21.58
CA THR A 121 35.55 -15.59 21.90
C THR A 121 36.16 -16.56 22.90
N SER A 122 36.98 -17.49 22.42
CA SER A 122 37.85 -18.31 23.25
C SER A 122 38.96 -17.42 23.82
N HIS A 123 38.83 -16.97 25.07
CA HIS A 123 39.95 -16.40 25.81
C HIS A 123 40.79 -17.52 26.39
N SER A 124 41.97 -17.72 25.80
CA SER A 124 43.09 -18.47 26.36
C SER A 124 43.58 -17.79 27.63
N GLN A 125 43.62 -18.53 28.74
CA GLN A 125 44.32 -18.13 29.95
C GLN A 125 45.82 -18.24 29.72
N LEU A 126 46.52 -17.10 29.74
CA LEU A 126 47.97 -17.04 29.88
C LEU A 126 48.31 -16.86 31.37
N ASN A 127 49.05 -17.84 31.90
CA ASN A 127 49.54 -17.92 33.27
C ASN A 127 50.40 -16.71 33.64
N ALA A 128 50.09 -16.07 34.78
CA ALA A 128 51.03 -15.22 35.50
C ALA A 128 51.62 -16.04 36.66
N SER A 129 52.91 -16.38 36.55
CA SER A 129 53.68 -16.98 37.63
C SER A 129 54.50 -15.88 38.29
N LEU A 130 54.14 -15.50 39.51
CA LEU A 130 54.95 -14.69 40.41
C LEU A 130 54.96 -15.43 41.74
N SER A 131 56.10 -16.02 42.08
CA SER A 131 56.37 -16.52 43.42
C SER A 131 57.78 -16.10 43.78
N ASN A 132 57.83 -15.15 44.72
CA ASN A 132 59.00 -14.76 45.48
C ASN A 132 59.46 -15.95 46.33
N GLN A 133 60.75 -16.29 46.26
CA GLN A 133 61.67 -16.41 47.40
C GLN A 133 63.08 -16.70 46.89
#